data_AF-A0A7S2R6U6-F1
#
_entry.id   AF-A0A7S2R6U6-F1
#
_cell.length_a   1.000
_cell.length_b   1.000
_cell.length_c   1.000
_cell.angle_alpha   90.00
_cell.angle_beta   90.00
_cell.angle_gamma   90.00
#
_symmetry.space_group_name_H-M   'P 1'
#
loop_
_entity.id
_entity.type
_entity.pdbx_description
1 polymer ?
#
loop_
_entity_poly.entity_id
_entity_poly.type
_entity_poly.pdbx_seq_one_letter_code
_entity_poly.pdbx_strand_id
1 'polypeptide(L)'
;GNARIRDYSFFNESELVDESFDFHDFSRSQIWLDVKNTGNIFCQRIDMFGSELVDEHVDVFNIYFSQIFISASNIANAQAGGALYITNGELLDEVIDCNDIEDAQIIQTVSNAANVRAAKLVIQDGQLLDEMLDANHTQRLTLNMAISDCANHYGSNIHGSELTIENGELMETIVDSLIEG
;
A
#
# COMPACT_ATOMS: atom_id res chain seq x y z
N GLY A 1 9.17 -3.97 -8.69
CA GLY A 1 9.62 -3.22 -9.89
C GLY A 1 9.74 -1.73 -9.58
N ASN A 2 10.25 -0.90 -10.51
CA ASN A 2 10.14 0.57 -10.48
C ASN A 2 10.00 1.07 -11.92
N ALA A 3 9.25 2.16 -12.13
CA ALA A 3 9.02 2.72 -13.46
C ALA A 3 9.52 4.16 -13.58
N ARG A 4 10.17 4.47 -14.71
CA ARG A 4 10.54 5.85 -15.06
C ARG A 4 10.12 6.13 -16.49
N ILE A 5 9.02 6.85 -16.63
CA ILE A 5 8.36 7.14 -17.89
C ILE A 5 8.42 8.65 -18.11
N ARG A 6 8.58 9.09 -19.35
CA ARG A 6 8.84 10.50 -19.64
C ARG A 6 7.58 11.36 -19.55
N ASP A 7 6.50 10.90 -20.16
CA ASP A 7 5.36 11.75 -20.50
C ASP A 7 4.07 11.29 -19.82
N TYR A 8 3.61 10.07 -20.11
CA TYR A 8 2.33 9.58 -19.61
C TYR A 8 2.39 8.10 -19.26
N SER A 9 1.81 7.75 -18.11
CA SER A 9 1.59 6.37 -17.67
C SER A 9 0.11 6.20 -17.36
N PHE A 10 -0.45 5.09 -17.82
CA PHE A 10 -1.84 4.72 -17.62
C PHE A 10 -1.87 3.29 -17.07
N PHE A 11 -2.47 3.12 -15.90
CA PHE A 11 -2.75 1.84 -15.26
C PHE A 11 -4.26 1.64 -15.27
N ASN A 12 -4.68 0.42 -15.58
CA ASN A 12 -6.09 0.07 -15.64
C ASN A 12 -6.24 -1.41 -15.29
N GLU A 13 -6.79 -1.70 -14.11
CA GLU A 13 -6.91 -3.08 -13.60
C GLU A 13 -5.56 -3.79 -13.67
N SER A 14 -4.52 -3.17 -13.08
CA SER A 14 -3.14 -3.64 -13.18
C SER A 14 -2.25 -3.05 -12.10
N GLU A 15 -1.28 -3.81 -11.61
CA GLU A 15 -0.23 -3.27 -10.76
C GLU A 15 1.16 -3.17 -11.40
N LEU A 16 2.03 -2.37 -10.77
CA LEU A 16 3.46 -2.34 -11.10
C LEU A 16 4.23 -3.43 -10.34
N VAL A 17 3.71 -3.83 -9.18
CA VAL A 17 4.21 -4.90 -8.32
C VAL A 17 3.01 -5.60 -7.72
N ASP A 18 2.90 -6.87 -8.07
CA ASP A 18 2.03 -7.89 -7.48
C ASP A 18 2.53 -8.18 -6.03
N GLU A 19 2.47 -9.42 -5.58
CA GLU A 19 2.83 -9.79 -4.22
C GLU A 19 4.29 -10.23 -4.05
N SER A 20 4.80 -10.10 -2.81
CA SER A 20 6.08 -10.75 -2.45
C SER A 20 5.88 -12.21 -2.03
N PHE A 21 4.71 -12.50 -1.47
CA PHE A 21 4.29 -13.82 -1.05
C PHE A 21 2.81 -14.02 -1.40
N ASP A 22 2.57 -14.92 -2.35
CA ASP A 22 1.28 -15.51 -2.68
C ASP A 22 1.31 -16.97 -2.22
N PHE A 23 0.68 -17.23 -1.06
CA PHE A 23 0.55 -18.59 -0.54
C PHE A 23 -0.84 -18.80 0.06
N HIS A 24 -1.36 -20.02 -0.02
CA HIS A 24 -2.62 -20.29 0.66
C HIS A 24 -2.53 -20.11 2.19
N ASP A 25 -1.52 -20.66 2.88
CA ASP A 25 -1.42 -20.55 4.34
C ASP A 25 0.02 -20.35 4.84
N PHE A 26 0.16 -19.56 5.91
CA PHE A 26 1.30 -19.59 6.81
C PHE A 26 0.96 -20.30 8.12
N SER A 27 1.32 -21.58 8.20
CA SER A 27 1.16 -22.38 9.43
C SER A 27 2.50 -22.71 10.07
N ARG A 28 2.69 -22.32 11.34
CA ARG A 28 3.91 -22.58 12.13
C ARG A 28 5.17 -22.04 11.46
N SER A 29 5.05 -20.87 10.86
CA SER A 29 6.11 -20.23 10.08
C SER A 29 6.82 -19.14 10.89
N GLN A 30 8.07 -18.88 10.52
CA GLN A 30 8.75 -17.64 10.88
C GLN A 30 9.17 -16.96 9.57
N ILE A 31 8.56 -15.81 9.29
CA ILE A 31 8.70 -15.09 8.02
C ILE A 31 9.37 -13.75 8.31
N TRP A 32 10.39 -13.43 7.51
CA TRP A 32 11.02 -12.12 7.50
C TRP A 32 11.01 -11.57 6.08
N LEU A 33 10.35 -10.43 5.91
CA LEU A 33 10.25 -9.72 4.65
C LEU A 33 10.85 -8.32 4.79
N ASP A 34 11.80 -7.98 3.92
CA ASP A 34 12.41 -6.65 3.83
C ASP A 34 12.23 -6.12 2.41
N VAL A 35 11.25 -5.23 2.23
CA VAL A 35 10.95 -4.60 0.93
C VAL A 35 11.47 -3.17 0.93
N LYS A 36 12.32 -2.86 -0.06
CA LYS A 36 12.95 -1.54 -0.17
C LYS A 36 12.96 -1.03 -1.59
N ASN A 37 12.56 0.22 -1.77
CA ASN A 37 12.62 0.92 -3.07
C ASN A 37 11.86 0.15 -4.16
N THR A 38 10.61 -0.23 -3.89
CA THR A 38 9.77 -1.08 -4.75
C THR A 38 8.47 -0.36 -5.10
N GLY A 39 7.94 -0.54 -6.30
CA GLY A 39 6.67 0.06 -6.73
C GLY A 39 6.73 1.57 -6.92
N ASN A 40 7.92 2.17 -7.08
CA ASN A 40 8.03 3.61 -7.28
C ASN A 40 7.91 3.97 -8.76
N ILE A 41 7.15 5.02 -9.05
CA ILE A 41 6.98 5.54 -10.41
C ILE A 41 7.36 7.00 -10.52
N PHE A 42 8.06 7.34 -11.60
CA PHE A 42 8.29 8.72 -12.03
C PHE A 42 7.70 8.93 -13.42
N CYS A 43 6.80 9.91 -13.55
CA CYS A 43 6.20 10.31 -14.83
C CYS A 43 5.86 11.81 -14.86
N GLN A 44 5.46 12.37 -16.01
CA GLN A 44 4.86 13.70 -16.03
C GLN A 44 3.37 13.66 -15.65
N ARG A 45 2.64 12.65 -16.13
CA ARG A 45 1.26 12.39 -15.73
C ARG A 45 1.04 10.90 -15.50
N ILE A 46 0.31 10.58 -14.44
CA ILE A 46 -0.08 9.22 -14.07
C ILE A 46 -1.59 9.21 -13.91
N ASP A 47 -2.25 8.29 -14.59
CA ASP A 47 -3.68 8.02 -14.42
C ASP A 47 -3.82 6.54 -14.01
N MET A 48 -4.54 6.29 -12.92
CA MET A 48 -4.78 4.96 -12.35
C MET A 48 -6.29 4.76 -12.21
N PHE A 49 -6.79 3.61 -12.67
CA PHE A 49 -8.20 3.24 -12.64
C PHE A 49 -8.34 1.77 -12.22
N GLY A 50 -8.87 1.47 -11.03
CA GLY A 50 -8.88 0.09 -10.55
C GLY A 50 -7.47 -0.46 -10.45
N SER A 51 -6.52 0.24 -9.86
CA SER A 51 -5.10 -0.14 -9.98
C SER A 51 -4.30 0.30 -8.80
N GLU A 52 -3.32 -0.50 -8.42
CA GLU A 52 -2.27 -0.11 -7.49
C GLU A 52 -0.88 0.02 -8.15
N LEU A 53 0.08 0.61 -7.44
CA LEU A 53 1.49 0.47 -7.83
C LEU A 53 2.13 -0.74 -7.15
N VAL A 54 1.64 -1.05 -5.96
CA VAL A 54 1.96 -2.23 -5.20
C VAL A 54 0.60 -2.74 -4.72
N ASP A 55 0.28 -3.97 -5.06
CA ASP A 55 -0.82 -4.73 -4.49
C ASP A 55 -0.50 -4.99 -2.99
N GLU A 56 -0.65 -6.22 -2.52
CA GLU A 56 -0.17 -6.61 -1.20
C GLU A 56 1.30 -7.04 -1.23
N HIS A 57 1.91 -7.10 -0.05
CA HIS A 57 3.20 -7.78 0.09
C HIS A 57 3.05 -9.23 0.54
N VAL A 58 1.96 -9.52 1.23
CA VAL A 58 1.61 -10.84 1.73
C VAL A 58 0.13 -11.04 1.45
N ASP A 59 -0.18 -11.75 0.38
CA ASP A 59 -1.51 -12.31 0.15
C ASP A 59 -1.47 -13.76 0.64
N VAL A 60 -2.18 -14.00 1.74
CA VAL A 60 -2.38 -15.35 2.24
C VAL A 60 -3.78 -15.57 2.76
N PHE A 61 -4.38 -16.72 2.50
CA PHE A 61 -5.70 -17.00 3.05
C PHE A 61 -5.68 -17.09 4.59
N ASN A 62 -4.69 -17.76 5.19
CA ASN A 62 -4.59 -17.85 6.66
C ASN A 62 -3.19 -17.69 7.25
N ILE A 63 -3.12 -17.10 8.45
CA ILE A 63 -1.91 -17.01 9.28
C ILE A 63 -2.15 -17.68 10.63
N TYR A 64 -1.54 -18.86 10.84
CA TYR A 64 -1.72 -19.65 12.06
C TYR A 64 -0.40 -20.00 12.76
N PHE A 65 -0.32 -19.78 14.08
CA PHE A 65 0.84 -20.15 14.90
C PHE A 65 2.18 -19.59 14.37
N SER A 66 2.14 -18.43 13.73
CA SER A 66 3.24 -17.90 12.94
C SER A 66 3.81 -16.60 13.52
N GLN A 67 5.07 -16.32 13.21
CA GLN A 67 5.71 -15.04 13.50
C GLN A 67 6.11 -14.38 12.19
N ILE A 68 5.59 -13.18 11.93
CA ILE A 68 5.82 -12.45 10.70
C ILE A 68 6.46 -11.11 11.05
N PHE A 69 7.57 -10.81 10.38
CA PHE A 69 8.31 -9.57 10.53
C PHE A 69 8.42 -8.91 9.16
N ILE A 70 7.78 -7.76 8.98
CA ILE A 70 7.82 -6.98 7.75
C ILE A 70 8.51 -5.65 8.00
N SER A 71 9.47 -5.31 7.13
CA SER A 71 10.11 -4.01 7.06
C SER A 71 9.95 -3.51 5.62
N ALA A 72 9.07 -2.54 5.41
CA ALA A 72 8.82 -1.94 4.11
C ALA A 72 9.27 -0.47 4.14
N SER A 73 10.10 -0.07 3.16
CA SER A 73 10.56 1.32 3.07
C SER A 73 10.71 1.82 1.64
N ASN A 74 10.34 3.08 1.40
CA ASN A 74 10.38 3.69 0.06
C ASN A 74 9.57 2.85 -0.95
N ILE A 75 8.33 2.50 -0.61
CA ILE A 75 7.48 1.68 -1.47
C ILE A 75 6.31 2.48 -2.04
N ALA A 76 5.79 2.08 -3.21
CA ALA A 76 4.58 2.66 -3.80
C ALA A 76 4.60 4.20 -3.99
N ASN A 77 5.78 4.84 -4.09
CA ASN A 77 5.80 6.30 -4.20
C ASN A 77 5.60 6.76 -5.65
N ALA A 78 4.75 7.77 -5.83
CA ALA A 78 4.45 8.34 -7.13
C ALA A 78 5.01 9.76 -7.25
N GLN A 79 5.89 9.98 -8.23
CA GLN A 79 6.35 11.31 -8.61
C GLN A 79 5.81 11.69 -9.99
N ALA A 80 4.81 12.56 -10.01
CA ALA A 80 4.25 13.14 -11.22
C ALA A 80 4.71 14.60 -11.39
N GLY A 81 5.34 14.94 -12.52
CA GLY A 81 5.74 16.33 -12.77
C GLY A 81 4.55 17.30 -12.90
N GLY A 82 3.43 16.81 -13.42
CA GLY A 82 2.16 17.53 -13.56
C GLY A 82 1.09 16.99 -12.61
N ALA A 83 0.47 15.87 -12.96
CA ALA A 83 -0.72 15.38 -12.26
C ALA A 83 -0.70 13.86 -12.03
N LEU A 84 -1.26 13.46 -10.89
CA LEU A 84 -1.65 12.09 -10.57
C LEU A 84 -3.16 12.06 -10.37
N TYR A 85 -3.82 11.13 -11.06
CA TYR A 85 -5.24 10.84 -10.91
C TYR A 85 -5.39 9.38 -10.48
N ILE A 86 -6.14 9.17 -9.40
CA ILE A 86 -6.48 7.85 -8.87
C ILE A 86 -8.00 7.76 -8.85
N THR A 87 -8.54 6.67 -9.39
CA THR A 87 -9.98 6.42 -9.44
C THR A 87 -10.26 4.95 -9.12
N ASN A 88 -10.90 4.67 -7.98
CA ASN A 88 -11.09 3.30 -7.47
C ASN A 88 -9.76 2.53 -7.41
N GLY A 89 -8.78 3.00 -6.65
CA GLY A 89 -7.54 2.24 -6.48
C GLY A 89 -6.58 2.97 -5.56
N GLU A 90 -5.42 2.37 -5.36
CA GLU A 90 -4.43 2.80 -4.37
C GLU A 90 -3.07 3.09 -5.01
N LEU A 91 -2.09 3.55 -4.22
CA LEU A 91 -0.69 3.36 -4.61
C LEU A 91 -0.11 2.11 -3.99
N LEU A 92 -0.42 1.90 -2.71
CA LEU A 92 -0.15 0.69 -1.96
C LEU A 92 -1.51 0.19 -1.50
N ASP A 93 -1.86 -1.04 -1.82
CA ASP A 93 -3.04 -1.67 -1.24
C ASP A 93 -2.78 -1.97 0.26
N GLU A 94 -3.06 -3.19 0.70
CA GLU A 94 -2.62 -3.67 1.98
C GLU A 94 -1.14 -4.03 1.98
N VAL A 95 -0.56 -4.20 3.16
CA VAL A 95 0.76 -4.85 3.27
C VAL A 95 0.60 -6.34 3.55
N ILE A 96 -0.49 -6.70 4.22
CA ILE A 96 -0.91 -8.07 4.47
C ILE A 96 -2.42 -8.09 4.25
N ASP A 97 -2.88 -8.85 3.26
CA ASP A 97 -4.27 -9.29 3.15
C ASP A 97 -4.36 -10.76 3.58
N CYS A 98 -5.35 -11.05 4.41
CA CYS A 98 -5.72 -12.42 4.72
C CYS A 98 -7.16 -12.58 5.16
N ASN A 99 -7.65 -13.82 5.18
CA ASN A 99 -8.96 -14.10 5.76
C ASN A 99 -8.87 -14.22 7.29
N ASP A 100 -8.03 -15.13 7.80
CA ASP A 100 -7.97 -15.44 9.23
C ASP A 100 -6.56 -15.37 9.82
N ILE A 101 -6.47 -14.78 11.02
CA ILE A 101 -5.25 -14.79 11.84
C ILE A 101 -5.53 -15.43 13.19
N GLU A 102 -4.81 -16.50 13.52
CA GLU A 102 -4.92 -17.19 14.81
C GLU A 102 -3.54 -17.48 15.44
N ASP A 103 -3.37 -17.14 16.72
CA ASP A 103 -2.14 -17.43 17.48
C ASP A 103 -0.86 -16.91 16.81
N ALA A 104 -0.93 -15.73 16.22
CA ALA A 104 0.17 -15.15 15.46
C ALA A 104 0.82 -13.96 16.18
N GLN A 105 2.07 -13.68 15.81
CA GLN A 105 2.74 -12.42 16.11
C GLN A 105 3.13 -11.74 14.81
N ILE A 106 2.69 -10.49 14.63
CA ILE A 106 3.04 -9.67 13.47
C ILE A 106 3.77 -8.42 13.98
N ILE A 107 4.96 -8.19 13.42
CA ILE A 107 5.70 -6.94 13.60
C ILE A 107 5.90 -6.31 12.23
N GLN A 108 5.46 -5.08 12.08
CA GLN A 108 5.51 -4.37 10.81
C GLN A 108 6.08 -2.97 11.00
N THR A 109 7.08 -2.64 10.19
CA THR A 109 7.59 -1.28 10.07
C THR A 109 7.38 -0.82 8.64
N VAL A 110 6.58 0.22 8.44
CA VAL A 110 6.37 0.83 7.11
C VAL A 110 6.79 2.29 7.15
N SER A 111 7.62 2.69 6.19
CA SER A 111 8.12 4.05 6.12
C SER A 111 8.28 4.58 4.70
N ASN A 112 7.99 5.87 4.50
CA ASN A 112 8.06 6.48 3.16
C ASN A 112 7.30 5.65 2.11
N ALA A 113 6.04 5.38 2.40
CA ALA A 113 5.18 4.54 1.56
C ALA A 113 4.01 5.34 0.99
N ALA A 114 3.59 5.03 -0.24
CA ALA A 114 2.44 5.65 -0.88
C ALA A 114 2.49 7.18 -0.92
N ASN A 115 3.68 7.78 -0.96
CA ASN A 115 3.80 9.22 -1.01
C ASN A 115 3.73 9.74 -2.44
N VAL A 116 3.01 10.85 -2.60
CA VAL A 116 2.82 11.53 -3.86
C VAL A 116 3.61 12.82 -3.89
N ARG A 117 4.39 13.00 -4.95
CA ARG A 117 4.93 14.30 -5.35
C ARG A 117 4.35 14.72 -6.69
N ALA A 118 3.32 15.55 -6.66
CA ALA A 118 2.63 16.04 -7.86
C ALA A 118 2.18 17.51 -7.73
N ALA A 119 2.04 18.22 -8.85
CA ALA A 119 1.42 19.56 -8.83
C ALA A 119 -0.08 19.45 -8.56
N LYS A 120 -0.72 18.41 -9.12
CA LYS A 120 -2.11 18.07 -8.88
C LYS A 120 -2.24 16.61 -8.47
N LEU A 121 -2.93 16.36 -7.37
CA LEU A 121 -3.40 15.04 -6.96
C LEU A 121 -4.93 15.08 -6.93
N VAL A 122 -5.56 14.17 -7.67
CA VAL A 122 -6.99 13.91 -7.58
C VAL A 122 -7.19 12.46 -7.20
N ILE A 123 -7.93 12.23 -6.12
CA ILE A 123 -8.37 10.92 -5.68
C ILE A 123 -9.89 10.91 -5.75
N GLN A 124 -10.44 9.93 -6.45
CA GLN A 124 -11.88 9.72 -6.53
C GLN A 124 -12.19 8.26 -6.18
N ASP A 125 -13.02 8.04 -5.16
CA ASP A 125 -13.46 6.71 -4.74
C ASP A 125 -12.26 5.74 -4.52
N GLY A 126 -11.11 6.22 -4.03
CA GLY A 126 -9.87 5.43 -3.86
C GLY A 126 -8.93 6.07 -2.85
N GLN A 127 -7.67 5.61 -2.79
CA GLN A 127 -6.76 5.96 -1.69
C GLN A 127 -5.31 6.14 -2.15
N LEU A 128 -4.41 6.57 -1.25
CA LEU A 128 -2.97 6.40 -1.50
C LEU A 128 -2.48 5.09 -0.89
N LEU A 129 -2.95 4.78 0.30
CA LEU A 129 -2.58 3.63 1.09
C LEU A 129 -3.86 3.11 1.72
N ASP A 130 -4.18 1.84 1.57
CA ASP A 130 -5.37 1.27 2.21
C ASP A 130 -5.06 0.83 3.66
N GLU A 131 -5.09 -0.46 3.96
CA GLU A 131 -4.70 -1.01 5.24
C GLU A 131 -3.20 -1.32 5.37
N MET A 132 -2.73 -1.42 6.61
CA MET A 132 -1.46 -2.13 6.86
C MET A 132 -1.67 -3.63 7.03
N LEU A 133 -2.87 -4.01 7.48
CA LEU A 133 -3.30 -5.36 7.75
C LEU A 133 -4.81 -5.41 7.55
N ASP A 134 -5.26 -6.01 6.45
CA ASP A 134 -6.64 -6.45 6.31
C ASP A 134 -6.73 -7.93 6.70
N ALA A 135 -7.69 -8.21 7.58
CA ALA A 135 -7.97 -9.55 8.05
C ALA A 135 -9.44 -9.68 8.42
N ASN A 136 -10.22 -10.48 7.69
CA ASN A 136 -11.63 -10.69 8.05
C ASN A 136 -11.84 -11.06 9.53
N HIS A 137 -11.00 -11.96 10.07
CA HIS A 137 -11.03 -12.35 11.48
C HIS A 137 -9.64 -12.42 12.13
N THR A 138 -9.55 -11.88 13.35
CA THR A 138 -8.34 -11.98 14.17
C THR A 138 -8.64 -12.58 15.54
N GLN A 139 -7.83 -13.57 15.92
CA GLN A 139 -7.88 -14.22 17.22
C GLN A 139 -6.48 -14.43 17.80
N ARG A 140 -6.25 -13.97 19.03
CA ARG A 140 -4.96 -14.12 19.74
C ARG A 140 -3.74 -13.60 18.95
N LEU A 141 -3.92 -12.51 18.21
CA LEU A 141 -2.86 -11.79 17.50
C LEU A 141 -2.08 -10.87 18.47
N THR A 142 -0.75 -10.96 18.44
CA THR A 142 0.14 -9.90 18.96
C THR A 142 0.64 -9.04 17.81
N LEU A 143 0.14 -7.81 17.70
CA LEU A 143 0.50 -6.87 16.64
C LEU A 143 1.37 -5.72 17.18
N ASN A 144 2.49 -5.44 16.49
CA ASN A 144 3.33 -4.27 16.75
C ASN A 144 3.63 -3.57 15.43
N MET A 145 3.16 -2.33 15.27
CA MET A 145 3.33 -1.55 14.05
C MET A 145 4.03 -0.23 14.32
N ALA A 146 4.96 0.11 13.43
CA ALA A 146 5.57 1.43 13.34
C ALA A 146 5.38 1.97 11.92
N ILE A 147 4.52 2.98 11.78
CA ILE A 147 4.17 3.60 10.49
C ILE A 147 4.64 5.05 10.54
N SER A 148 5.38 5.49 9.52
CA SER A 148 5.91 6.85 9.48
C SER A 148 6.05 7.36 8.07
N ASP A 149 5.66 8.61 7.83
CA ASP A 149 5.85 9.25 6.52
C ASP A 149 5.15 8.46 5.40
N CYS A 150 3.89 8.07 5.62
CA CYS A 150 3.08 7.36 4.63
C CYS A 150 1.91 8.22 4.14
N ALA A 151 1.42 7.97 2.93
CA ALA A 151 0.23 8.59 2.36
C ALA A 151 0.26 10.13 2.31
N ASN A 152 1.42 10.73 2.04
CA ASN A 152 1.57 12.18 1.99
C ASN A 152 1.51 12.73 0.56
N HIS A 153 0.88 13.90 0.39
CA HIS A 153 1.02 14.72 -0.80
C HIS A 153 2.03 15.85 -0.59
N TYR A 154 3.24 15.71 -1.12
CA TYR A 154 4.22 16.78 -1.20
C TYR A 154 4.02 17.52 -2.53
N GLY A 155 3.30 18.65 -2.50
CA GLY A 155 3.06 19.47 -3.69
C GLY A 155 4.31 19.79 -4.54
N SER A 156 4.11 20.14 -5.80
CA SER A 156 5.22 20.61 -6.66
C SER A 156 5.61 22.05 -6.33
N ASN A 157 6.91 22.34 -6.40
CA ASN A 157 7.47 23.68 -6.14
C ASN A 157 7.17 24.71 -7.25
N ILE A 158 6.46 24.36 -8.33
CA ILE A 158 6.43 25.16 -9.56
C ILE A 158 5.12 25.95 -9.72
N HIS A 159 3.96 25.41 -9.31
CA HIS A 159 2.66 26.03 -9.61
C HIS A 159 1.64 26.04 -8.46
N GLY A 160 2.08 25.81 -7.22
CA GLY A 160 1.16 25.49 -6.12
C GLY A 160 0.73 24.02 -6.19
N SER A 161 0.26 23.49 -5.07
CA SER A 161 -0.30 22.13 -4.99
C SER A 161 -1.81 22.20 -5.02
N GLU A 162 -2.43 21.37 -5.83
CA GLU A 162 -3.86 21.07 -5.77
C GLU A 162 -4.02 19.64 -5.25
N LEU A 163 -4.78 19.48 -4.18
CA LEU A 163 -5.26 18.20 -3.68
C LEU A 163 -6.78 18.23 -3.75
N THR A 164 -7.36 17.27 -4.46
CA THR A 164 -8.81 17.03 -4.49
C THR A 164 -9.05 15.58 -4.09
N ILE A 165 -9.96 15.37 -3.15
CA ILE A 165 -10.39 14.05 -2.70
C ILE A 165 -11.93 14.05 -2.74
N GLU A 166 -12.50 13.12 -3.49
CA GLU A 166 -13.95 12.91 -3.63
C GLU A 166 -14.27 11.45 -3.30
N ASN A 167 -14.97 11.22 -2.18
CA ASN A 167 -15.28 9.89 -1.65
C ASN A 167 -14.08 8.93 -1.51
N GLY A 168 -12.88 9.48 -1.43
CA GLY A 168 -11.65 8.72 -1.19
C GLY A 168 -10.94 9.24 0.05
N GLU A 169 -9.78 8.66 0.32
CA GLU A 169 -8.97 8.99 1.49
C GLU A 169 -7.48 9.10 1.11
N LEU A 170 -6.64 9.64 2.00
CA LEU A 170 -5.20 9.50 1.81
C LEU A 170 -4.73 8.17 2.39
N MET A 171 -5.26 7.85 3.56
CA MET A 171 -5.05 6.60 4.27
C MET A 171 -6.38 6.28 4.96
N GLU A 172 -6.92 5.08 4.75
CA GLU A 172 -8.15 4.63 5.41
C GLU A 172 -7.87 4.17 6.84
N THR A 173 -7.72 2.87 7.04
CA THR A 173 -7.62 2.25 8.34
C THR A 173 -6.26 1.61 8.47
N ILE A 174 -5.72 1.54 9.69
CA ILE A 174 -4.42 0.87 9.87
C ILE A 174 -4.61 -0.66 9.92
N VAL A 175 -5.67 -1.10 10.57
CA VAL A 175 -6.05 -2.52 10.69
C VAL A 175 -7.55 -2.60 10.50
N ASP A 176 -8.00 -3.28 9.46
CA ASP A 176 -9.39 -3.74 9.39
C ASP A 176 -9.44 -5.21 9.81
N SER A 177 -10.24 -5.47 10.85
CA SER A 177 -10.48 -6.84 11.30
C SER A 177 -11.61 -6.96 12.32
N LEU A 178 -12.38 -8.04 12.21
CA LEU A 178 -13.24 -8.50 13.28
C LEU A 178 -12.42 -9.23 14.36
N ILE A 179 -12.22 -8.54 15.49
CA ILE A 179 -11.50 -9.10 16.65
C ILE A 179 -12.43 -9.99 17.47
N GLU A 180 -12.14 -11.29 17.51
CA GLU A 180 -12.83 -12.24 18.39
C GLU A 180 -12.01 -12.50 19.67
N GLY A 181 -12.70 -12.44 20.82
CA GLY A 181 -12.12 -12.53 22.17
C GLY A 181 -11.82 -13.95 22.66
#